data_AF-A0A4S0QGA7-F1
#
_entry.id   AF-A0A4S0QGA7-F1
#
_cell.length_a   1.000
_cell.length_b   1.000
_cell.length_c   1.000
_cell.angle_alpha   90.00
_cell.angle_beta   90.00
_cell.angle_gamma   90.00
#
_symmetry.space_group_name_H-M   'P 1'
#
loop_
_entity.id
_entity.type
_entity.pdbx_description
1 polymer ?
#
loop_
_entity_poly.entity_id
_entity_poly.type
_entity_poly.pdbx_seq_one_letter_code
_entity_poly.pdbx_strand_id
1 'polypeptide(L)' 'MSFKIAIIGAGSVGFTKKLFTDILCVPEFSDIEFALTDVSEHNLGMIKAIL' A
#
# COMPACT_ATOMS: atom_id res chain seq x y z
N MET A 1 10.74 11.31 12.89
CA MET A 1 10.87 11.17 11.42
C MET A 1 9.64 10.41 10.95
N SER A 2 8.94 10.83 9.91
CA SER A 2 7.89 9.99 9.32
C SER A 2 8.56 8.88 8.52
N PHE A 3 8.26 7.63 8.86
CA PHE A 3 8.69 6.47 8.07
C PHE A 3 7.68 6.28 6.94
N LYS A 4 8.17 6.16 5.71
CA LYS A 4 7.31 6.09 4.51
C LYS A 4 7.70 4.92 3.62
N ILE A 5 6.70 4.12 3.24
CA ILE A 5 6.86 3.01 2.30
C ILE A 5 6.17 3.39 0.98
N ALA A 6 6.89 3.25 -0.13
CA ALA A 6 6.34 3.43 -1.47
C ALA A 6 6.19 2.06 -2.16
N ILE A 7 4.99 1.75 -2.66
CA ILE A 7 4.71 0.54 -3.43
C ILE A 7 4.54 0.96 -4.90
N ILE A 8 5.51 0.60 -5.73
CA ILE A 8 5.51 0.86 -7.18
C ILE A 8 4.96 -0.37 -7.90
N GLY A 9 3.90 -0.19 -8.70
CA GLY A 9 3.09 -1.29 -9.22
C GLY A 9 1.97 -1.71 -8.25
N ALA A 10 1.44 -0.75 -7.49
CA ALA A 10 0.43 -0.98 -6.46
C ALA A 10 -0.91 -1.52 -7.01
N GLY A 11 -1.12 -1.43 -8.33
CA GLY A 11 -2.26 -1.99 -9.04
C GLY A 11 -2.32 -3.52 -9.04
N SER A 12 -1.28 -4.21 -8.56
CA SER A 12 -1.33 -5.64 -8.23
C SER A 12 -2.18 -5.87 -6.96
N VAL A 13 -3.50 -5.75 -7.08
CA VAL A 13 -4.44 -5.62 -5.95
C VAL A 13 -4.25 -6.67 -4.85
N GLY A 14 -4.19 -7.95 -5.22
CA GLY A 14 -4.04 -9.04 -4.25
C GLY A 14 -2.69 -8.99 -3.52
N PHE A 15 -1.62 -8.66 -4.25
CA PHE A 15 -0.28 -8.51 -3.69
C PHE A 15 -0.20 -7.29 -2.76
N THR A 16 -0.63 -6.12 -3.23
CA THR A 16 -0.57 -4.87 -2.47
C THR A 16 -1.40 -4.95 -1.19
N LYS A 17 -2.60 -5.52 -1.26
CA LYS A 17 -3.43 -5.77 -0.08
C LYS A 17 -2.69 -6.64 0.94
N LYS A 18 -2.14 -7.77 0.50
CA LYS A 18 -1.43 -8.69 1.39
C LYS A 18 -0.22 -8.01 2.03
N LEU A 19 0.62 -7.35 1.23
CA LEU A 19 1.81 -6.65 1.72
C LEU A 19 1.45 -5.56 2.74
N PHE A 20 0.42 -4.75 2.45
CA PHE A 20 -0.04 -3.70 3.35
C PHE A 20 -0.52 -4.28 4.69
N THR A 21 -1.33 -5.34 4.66
CA THR A 21 -1.80 -6.02 5.89
C THR A 21 -0.66 -6.65 6.67
N ASP A 22 0.26 -7.35 6.00
CA ASP A 22 1.40 -8.00 6.65
C ASP A 22 2.32 -6.97 7.35
N ILE A 23 2.52 -5.79 6.75
CA ILE A 23 3.30 -4.69 7.36
C ILE A 23 2.60 -4.14 8.60
N LEU A 24 1.28 -3.90 8.54
CA LEU A 24 0.52 -3.34 9.68
C LEU A 24 0.32 -4.33 10.83
N CYS A 25 0.62 -5.61 10.65
CA CYS A 25 0.70 -6.58 11.75
C CYS A 25 1.91 -6.34 12.68
N VAL A 26 2.89 -5.53 12.27
CA VAL A 26 4.06 -5.17 13.08
C VAL A 26 3.79 -3.87 13.85
N PRO A 27 3.73 -3.88 15.20
CA PRO A 27 3.33 -2.71 15.99
C PRO A 27 4.16 -1.44 15.75
N GLU A 28 5.46 -1.61 15.47
CA GLU A 28 6.40 -0.53 15.16
C GLU A 28 6.06 0.23 13.86
N PHE A 29 5.20 -0.35 13.01
CA PHE A 29 4.74 0.26 11.76
C PHE A 29 3.31 0.82 11.84
N SER A 30 2.74 0.98 13.03
CA SER A 30 1.37 1.48 13.21
C SER A 30 1.15 2.94 12.77
N ASP A 31 2.20 3.77 12.74
CA ASP A 31 2.13 5.21 12.43
C ASP A 31 3.03 5.60 11.23
N ILE A 32 2.99 4.79 10.17
CA ILE A 32 3.80 5.00 8.97
C ILE A 32 2.94 5.46 7.80
N GLU A 33 3.55 6.16 6.85
CA GLU A 33 2.88 6.63 5.64
C GLU A 33 3.09 5.64 4.49
N PHE A 34 2.03 5.38 3.71
CA PHE A 34 2.13 4.61 2.47
C PHE A 34 1.89 5.50 1.26
N ALA A 35 2.76 5.38 0.25
CA ALA A 35 2.54 5.94 -1.08
C ALA A 35 2.32 4.81 -2.10
N LEU A 36 1.19 4.86 -2.80
CA LEU A 36 0.83 3.88 -3.83
C LEU A 36 0.98 4.53 -5.19
N THR A 37 1.69 3.87 -6.10
CA THR A 37 1.81 4.32 -7.49
C THR A 37 1.64 3.17 -8.47
N ASP A 38 0.94 3.44 -9.56
CA ASP A 38 0.74 2.53 -10.68
C ASP A 38 0.50 3.36 -11.95
N VAL A 39 0.77 2.78 -13.12
CA VAL A 39 0.47 3.41 -14.41
C VAL A 39 -1.01 3.24 -14.79
N SER A 40 -1.67 2.24 -14.24
CA SER A 40 -3.10 1.98 -14.43
C SER A 40 -3.92 2.72 -13.38
N GLU A 41 -4.55 3.83 -13.77
CA GLU A 41 -5.47 4.58 -12.91
C GLU A 41 -6.62 3.71 -12.39
N HIS A 42 -7.13 2.78 -13.21
CA HIS A 42 -8.18 1.85 -12.81
C HIS A 42 -7.71 0.94 -11.67
N ASN A 43 -6.53 0.32 -11.81
CA ASN A 43 -6.01 -0.57 -10.78
C ASN A 43 -5.62 0.20 -9.50
N LEU A 44 -5.06 1.40 -9.66
CA LEU A 44 -4.76 2.29 -8.54
C LEU A 44 -6.04 2.72 -7.80
N GLY A 45 -7.12 2.99 -8.54
CA GLY A 45 -8.44 3.27 -7.98
C GLY A 45 -9.01 2.08 -7.21
N MET A 46 -8.89 0.86 -7.75
CA MET A 46 -9.34 -0.36 -7.07
C MET A 46 -8.62 -0.55 -5.73
N ILE A 47 -7.28 -0.49 -5.70
CA ILE A 47 -6.55 -0.71 -4.45
C ILE A 47 -6.83 0.38 -3.42
N LYS A 48 -6.99 1.64 -3.87
CA LYS A 48 -7.33 2.77 -2.99
C LYS A 48 -8.72 2.63 -2.35
N ALA A 49 -9.66 1.90 -2.96
CA ALA A 49 -10.97 1.63 -2.38
C ALA A 49 -10.98 0.44 -1.40
N ILE A 50 -9.91 -0.37 -1.41
CA ILE A 50 -9.79 -1.60 -0.59
C ILE A 50 -9.01 -1.36 0.70
N LEU A 51 -7.96 -0.53 0.64
CA LEU A 51 -7.11 -0.17 1.77
C LEU A 51 -7.75 0.93 2.61
#